data_AF-A0A2G9SGT4-F1
#
_entry.id   AF-A0A2G9SGT4-F1
#
_cell.length_a   1.000
_cell.length_b   1.000
_cell.length_c   1.000
_cell.angle_alpha   90.00
_cell.angle_beta   90.00
_cell.angle_gamma   90.00
#
_symmetry.space_group_name_H-M   'P 1'
#
loop_
_entity.id
_entity.type
_entity.pdbx_description
1 polymer ?
#
loop_
_entity_poly.entity_id
_entity_poly.type
_entity_poly.pdbx_seq_one_letter_code
_entity_poly.pdbx_strand_id
1 'polypeptide(L)'
;SSEILPSKHVEFFESWVFVFGYELILHSTRLPLISGFYKLLSVVMKNAKKLKYFEGFFSKSSKKSPEDPEKLSCFALFSKFGKEVSAKMKQFKDELLASCLTFILSLPYNIIMLDMKAYVPLLQSAFRLGLSCPSLADAGLDALEDWSSRICPSKMQPYYKDILPSLDGYLTSSSSSGNGEYRKCTFFSKGG
;
A
#
# COMPACT_ATOMS: atom_id res chain seq x y z
N SER A 1 -4.19 -6.48 16.80
CA SER A 1 -4.25 -5.33 17.73
C SER A 1 -4.22 -3.99 16.97
N SER A 2 -5.03 -3.81 15.92
CA SER A 2 -4.99 -2.59 15.07
C SER A 2 -6.34 -1.88 14.97
N GLU A 3 -7.17 -1.94 16.02
CA GLU A 3 -8.52 -1.34 16.07
C GLU A 3 -8.57 0.05 16.73
N ILE A 4 -7.43 0.69 16.99
CA ILE A 4 -7.38 1.91 17.82
C ILE A 4 -7.47 3.20 16.98
N LEU A 5 -7.23 3.16 15.67
CA LEU A 5 -7.32 4.36 14.83
C LEU A 5 -8.78 4.64 14.47
N PRO A 6 -9.33 5.84 14.73
CA PRO A 6 -10.77 6.09 14.65
C PRO A 6 -11.26 5.98 13.20
N SER A 7 -11.93 4.89 12.87
CA SER A 7 -12.69 4.77 11.63
C SER A 7 -13.94 5.69 11.61
N LYS A 8 -14.35 6.20 12.77
CA LYS A 8 -15.58 6.98 12.98
C LYS A 8 -15.41 8.51 12.99
N HIS A 9 -14.20 9.04 13.15
CA HIS A 9 -13.92 10.48 13.12
C HIS A 9 -12.60 10.79 12.42
N VAL A 10 -12.53 10.48 11.13
CA VAL A 10 -11.31 10.67 10.34
C VAL A 10 -10.91 12.16 10.30
N GLU A 11 -11.86 13.08 10.41
CA GLU A 11 -11.65 14.55 10.37
C GLU A 11 -10.67 15.05 11.44
N PHE A 12 -10.71 14.49 12.67
CA PHE A 12 -9.75 14.86 13.71
C PHE A 12 -8.34 14.35 13.43
N PHE A 13 -8.20 13.34 12.58
CA PHE A 13 -6.92 12.74 12.24
C PHE A 13 -6.10 13.62 11.30
N GLU A 14 -6.69 14.62 10.62
CA GLU A 14 -5.98 15.48 9.66
C GLU A 14 -4.71 16.10 10.27
N SER A 15 -4.84 16.67 11.47
CA SER A 15 -3.72 17.27 12.24
C SER A 15 -2.68 16.25 12.73
N TRP A 16 -3.05 14.96 12.81
CA TRP A 16 -2.17 13.90 13.29
C TRP A 16 -1.42 13.19 12.18
N VAL A 17 -1.82 13.34 10.91
CA VAL A 17 -1.20 12.65 9.77
C VAL A 17 0.31 12.88 9.76
N PHE A 18 0.76 14.13 9.89
CA PHE A 18 2.17 14.46 9.87
C PHE A 18 2.89 14.02 11.15
N VAL A 19 2.43 14.46 12.33
CA VAL A 19 3.09 14.16 13.61
C VAL A 19 3.20 12.66 13.86
N PHE A 20 2.10 11.93 13.70
CA PHE A 20 2.07 10.49 13.93
C PHE A 20 2.82 9.73 12.83
N GLY A 21 2.70 10.16 11.57
CA GLY A 21 3.46 9.59 10.46
C GLY A 21 4.96 9.73 10.64
N TYR A 22 5.42 10.90 11.09
CA TYR A 22 6.82 11.18 11.36
C TYR A 22 7.40 10.28 12.44
N GLU A 23 6.72 10.15 13.58
CA GLU A 23 7.22 9.33 14.69
C GLU A 23 7.29 7.84 14.31
N LEU A 24 6.28 7.34 13.58
CA LEU A 24 6.29 5.98 13.06
C LEU A 24 7.42 5.73 12.05
N ILE A 25 7.72 6.70 11.19
CA ILE A 25 8.86 6.63 10.25
C ILE A 25 10.18 6.63 11.01
N LEU A 26 10.33 7.46 12.04
CA LEU A 26 11.53 7.52 12.87
C LEU A 26 11.79 6.17 13.56
N HIS A 27 10.76 5.60 14.19
CA HIS A 27 10.88 4.30 14.87
C HIS A 27 11.10 3.13 13.91
N SER A 28 10.38 3.09 12.77
CA SER A 28 10.57 2.04 11.77
C SER A 28 11.95 2.10 11.09
N THR A 29 12.56 3.28 11.02
CA THR A 29 13.95 3.41 10.54
C THR A 29 14.94 2.80 11.54
N ARG A 30 14.69 2.94 12.84
CA ARG A 30 15.51 2.35 13.91
C ARG A 30 15.27 0.85 14.08
N LEU A 31 14.04 0.39 13.88
CA LEU A 31 13.59 -0.98 14.09
C LEU A 31 12.86 -1.53 12.84
N PRO A 32 13.57 -1.70 11.70
CA PRO A 32 12.96 -1.99 10.40
C PRO A 32 12.36 -3.40 10.27
N LEU A 33 12.61 -4.29 11.23
CA LEU A 33 12.11 -5.66 11.19
C LEU A 33 10.75 -5.82 11.90
N ILE A 34 10.19 -4.74 12.46
CA ILE A 34 8.92 -4.78 13.18
C ILE A 34 7.78 -4.48 12.20
N SER A 35 7.01 -5.52 11.85
CA SER A 35 5.87 -5.45 10.91
C SER A 35 4.78 -4.46 11.37
N GLY A 36 4.62 -4.30 12.69
CA GLY A 36 3.64 -3.41 13.30
C GLY A 36 3.73 -1.95 12.85
N PHE A 37 4.94 -1.41 12.64
CA PHE A 37 5.09 -0.02 12.19
C PHE A 37 4.51 0.18 10.78
N TYR A 38 4.79 -0.75 9.87
CA TYR A 38 4.29 -0.68 8.50
C TYR A 38 2.76 -0.86 8.44
N LYS A 39 2.20 -1.70 9.32
CA LYS A 39 0.74 -1.81 9.48
C LYS A 39 0.12 -0.50 9.95
N LEU A 40 0.70 0.15 10.97
CA LEU A 40 0.23 1.44 11.46
C LEU A 40 0.34 2.52 10.38
N LEU A 41 1.49 2.63 9.71
CA LEU A 41 1.71 3.55 8.60
C LEU A 41 0.70 3.33 7.46
N SER A 42 0.35 2.07 7.17
CA SER A 42 -0.70 1.75 6.20
C SER A 42 -2.05 2.37 6.60
N VAL A 43 -2.40 2.31 7.88
CA VAL A 43 -3.64 2.92 8.38
C VAL A 43 -3.56 4.45 8.32
N VAL A 44 -2.42 5.05 8.65
CA VAL A 44 -2.20 6.51 8.49
C VAL A 44 -2.47 6.94 7.05
N MET A 45 -1.86 6.25 6.08
CA MET A 45 -2.03 6.58 4.66
C MET A 45 -3.45 6.33 4.17
N LYS A 46 -4.11 5.25 4.56
CA LYS A 46 -5.52 5.01 4.23
C LYS A 46 -6.43 6.13 4.73
N ASN A 47 -6.21 6.62 5.96
CA ASN A 47 -6.97 7.76 6.49
C ASN A 47 -6.64 9.07 5.77
N ALA A 48 -5.35 9.32 5.49
CA ALA A 48 -4.94 10.50 4.72
C ALA A 48 -5.57 10.54 3.32
N LYS A 49 -5.72 9.38 2.66
CA LYS A 49 -6.45 9.28 1.38
C LYS A 49 -7.94 9.59 1.53
N LYS A 50 -8.60 9.07 2.56
CA LYS A 50 -10.03 9.38 2.85
C LYS A 50 -10.27 10.86 3.10
N LEU A 51 -9.34 11.52 3.77
CA LEU A 51 -9.36 12.97 4.04
C LEU A 51 -9.01 13.82 2.83
N LYS A 52 -8.56 13.21 1.74
CA LYS A 52 -8.00 13.94 0.59
C LYS A 52 -6.83 14.85 1.02
N TYR A 53 -6.07 14.43 2.04
CA TYR A 53 -5.01 15.21 2.68
C TYR A 53 -3.94 15.67 1.68
N PHE A 54 -3.67 14.84 0.67
CA PHE A 54 -2.70 15.14 -0.39
C PHE A 54 -3.33 15.59 -1.72
N GLU A 55 -4.64 15.85 -1.77
CA GLU A 55 -5.26 16.46 -2.96
C GLU A 55 -4.97 17.98 -2.98
N GLY A 56 -4.69 18.54 -4.15
CA GLY A 56 -4.49 19.98 -4.33
C GLY A 56 -3.07 20.45 -4.64
N PHE A 57 -2.01 19.72 -4.24
CA PHE A 57 -0.60 20.11 -4.46
C PHE A 57 -0.20 20.35 -5.91
N PHE A 58 -0.88 19.71 -6.86
CA PHE A 58 -0.49 19.72 -8.27
C PHE A 58 -1.52 20.41 -9.17
N SER A 59 -2.60 20.95 -8.59
CA SER A 59 -3.65 21.63 -9.35
C SER A 59 -3.31 23.12 -9.48
N LYS A 60 -2.77 23.50 -10.63
CA LYS A 60 -2.39 24.89 -10.95
C LYS A 60 -3.59 25.84 -11.17
N SER A 61 -4.83 25.44 -10.90
CA SER A 61 -6.03 26.16 -11.36
C SER A 61 -6.89 26.84 -10.29
N SER A 62 -6.61 26.73 -8.99
CA SER A 62 -7.40 27.43 -7.97
C SER A 62 -6.59 28.50 -7.25
N LYS A 63 -7.02 29.76 -7.43
CA LYS A 63 -6.58 30.90 -6.62
C LYS A 63 -6.90 30.63 -5.13
N LYS A 64 -5.93 30.96 -4.25
CA LYS A 64 -6.06 31.18 -2.79
C LYS A 64 -6.00 29.93 -1.87
N SER A 65 -4.81 29.41 -1.64
CA SER A 65 -4.30 29.15 -0.28
C SER A 65 -2.77 29.05 -0.36
N PRO A 66 -2.01 29.52 0.65
CA PRO A 66 -0.60 29.14 0.78
C PRO A 66 -0.56 27.61 0.83
N GLU A 67 0.24 26.97 -0.01
CA GLU A 67 0.50 25.53 0.13
C GLU A 67 0.96 25.28 1.57
N ASP A 68 0.21 24.46 2.30
CA ASP A 68 0.50 24.16 3.69
C ASP A 68 1.90 23.51 3.80
N PRO A 69 2.90 24.20 4.41
CA PRO A 69 4.26 23.70 4.49
C PRO A 69 4.36 22.36 5.22
N GLU A 70 3.43 22.06 6.12
CA GLU A 70 3.36 20.80 6.84
C GLU A 70 2.94 19.67 5.91
N LYS A 71 1.92 19.89 5.07
CA LYS A 71 1.46 18.89 4.10
C LYS A 71 2.54 18.59 3.06
N LEU A 72 3.27 19.61 2.58
CA LEU A 72 4.42 19.43 1.67
C LEU A 72 5.54 18.62 2.33
N SER A 73 5.86 18.93 3.59
CA SER A 73 6.87 18.21 4.37
C SER A 73 6.47 16.76 4.61
N CYS A 74 5.19 16.52 4.91
CA CYS A 74 4.60 15.18 5.01
C CYS A 74 4.73 14.41 3.69
N PHE A 75 4.41 15.04 2.56
CA PHE A 75 4.53 14.43 1.24
C PHE A 75 5.98 14.03 0.93
N ALA A 76 6.94 14.92 1.17
CA ALA A 76 8.36 14.66 0.96
C ALA A 76 8.87 13.52 1.85
N LEU A 77 8.45 13.51 3.13
CA LEU A 77 8.82 12.49 4.11
C LEU A 77 8.34 11.10 3.67
N PHE A 78 7.05 10.95 3.36
CA PHE A 78 6.49 9.68 2.91
C PHE A 78 7.04 9.24 1.55
N SER A 79 7.32 10.18 0.65
CA SER A 79 7.93 9.87 -0.65
C SER A 79 9.34 9.30 -0.50
N LYS A 80 10.15 9.90 0.38
CA LYS A 80 11.50 9.42 0.68
C LYS A 80 11.44 8.05 1.36
N PHE A 81 10.63 7.93 2.40
CA PHE A 81 10.52 6.69 3.16
C PHE A 81 9.97 5.53 2.33
N GLY A 82 8.95 5.78 1.50
CA GLY A 82 8.40 4.77 0.57
C GLY A 82 9.48 4.19 -0.35
N LYS A 83 10.35 5.03 -0.92
CA LYS A 83 11.49 4.57 -1.73
C LYS A 83 12.48 3.72 -0.93
N GLU A 84 12.81 4.15 0.29
CA GLU A 84 13.72 3.40 1.17
C GLU A 84 13.15 2.01 1.52
N VAL A 85 11.86 1.94 1.87
CA VAL A 85 11.18 0.67 2.17
C VAL A 85 11.14 -0.24 0.94
N SER A 86 10.80 0.29 -0.24
CA SER A 86 10.81 -0.45 -1.50
C SER A 86 12.18 -1.06 -1.82
N ALA A 87 13.27 -0.31 -1.59
CA ALA A 87 14.63 -0.81 -1.81
C ALA A 87 15.03 -1.92 -0.83
N LYS A 88 14.62 -1.80 0.44
CA LYS A 88 14.88 -2.79 1.50
C LYS A 88 13.97 -4.01 1.42
N MET A 89 12.88 -3.97 0.65
CA MET A 89 11.86 -5.02 0.67
C MET A 89 12.36 -6.39 0.18
N LYS A 90 13.42 -6.43 -0.65
CA LYS A 90 13.99 -7.67 -1.21
C LYS A 90 14.52 -8.66 -0.16
N GLN A 91 14.88 -8.17 1.03
CA GLN A 91 15.39 -8.98 2.15
C GLN A 91 14.31 -9.34 3.18
N PHE A 92 13.10 -8.80 3.05
CA PHE A 92 12.00 -9.09 3.96
C PHE A 92 11.24 -10.36 3.54
N LYS A 93 10.64 -11.04 4.51
CA LYS A 93 9.90 -12.28 4.32
C LYS A 93 8.57 -12.25 5.08
N ASP A 94 7.68 -13.15 4.68
CA ASP A 94 6.44 -13.50 5.38
C ASP A 94 5.61 -12.27 5.79
N GLU A 95 5.29 -12.16 7.09
CA GLU A 95 4.44 -11.10 7.64
C GLU A 95 5.04 -9.70 7.46
N LEU A 96 6.36 -9.55 7.58
CA LEU A 96 7.03 -8.27 7.40
C LEU A 96 6.92 -7.81 5.96
N LEU A 97 7.17 -8.71 5.00
CA LEU A 97 7.02 -8.43 3.58
C LEU A 97 5.59 -8.02 3.24
N ALA A 98 4.59 -8.78 3.72
CA ALA A 98 3.18 -8.47 3.51
C ALA A 98 2.82 -7.08 4.07
N SER A 99 3.27 -6.76 5.28
CA SER A 99 3.01 -5.47 5.93
C SER A 99 3.64 -4.30 5.18
N CYS A 100 4.86 -4.47 4.67
CA CYS A 100 5.55 -3.47 3.85
C CYS A 100 4.86 -3.28 2.49
N LEU A 101 4.42 -4.36 1.84
CA LEU A 101 3.67 -4.29 0.59
C LEU A 101 2.34 -3.55 0.79
N THR A 102 1.57 -3.89 1.82
CA THR A 102 0.33 -3.17 2.15
C THR A 102 0.58 -1.69 2.39
N PHE A 103 1.67 -1.33 3.07
CA PHE A 103 2.06 0.07 3.26
C PHE A 103 2.33 0.78 1.93
N ILE A 104 3.19 0.20 1.08
CA ILE A 104 3.53 0.79 -0.22
C ILE A 104 2.27 0.98 -1.08
N LEU A 105 1.39 -0.02 -1.13
CA LEU A 105 0.14 0.03 -1.90
C LEU A 105 -0.88 1.03 -1.32
N SER A 106 -0.78 1.35 -0.03
CA SER A 106 -1.61 2.36 0.61
C SER A 106 -1.18 3.80 0.34
N LEU A 107 0.04 4.02 -0.20
CA LEU A 107 0.55 5.37 -0.48
C LEU A 107 -0.36 6.12 -1.46
N PRO A 108 -0.46 7.47 -1.33
CA PRO A 108 -1.17 8.30 -2.30
C PRO A 108 -0.62 8.13 -3.72
N TYR A 109 -1.52 8.12 -4.72
CA TYR A 109 -1.15 8.01 -6.13
C TYR A 109 -0.12 9.06 -6.56
N ASN A 110 -0.14 10.26 -5.96
CA ASN A 110 0.83 11.33 -6.20
C ASN A 110 2.28 10.88 -5.92
N ILE A 111 2.50 10.03 -4.91
CA ILE A 111 3.83 9.47 -4.59
C ILE A 111 4.19 8.37 -5.59
N ILE A 112 3.23 7.51 -5.91
CA ILE A 112 3.43 6.41 -6.86
C ILE A 112 3.80 6.93 -8.26
N MET A 113 3.16 8.02 -8.69
CA MET A 113 3.44 8.68 -9.96
C MET A 113 4.88 9.20 -10.09
N LEU A 114 5.61 9.40 -8.98
CA LEU A 114 7.00 9.84 -9.03
C LEU A 114 7.92 8.76 -9.63
N ASP A 115 7.59 7.47 -9.48
CA ASP A 115 8.40 6.37 -9.98
C ASP A 115 7.60 5.07 -10.16
N MET A 116 6.66 5.08 -11.11
CA MET A 116 5.80 3.92 -11.41
C MET A 116 6.60 2.64 -11.67
N LYS A 117 7.77 2.74 -12.30
CA LYS A 117 8.63 1.58 -12.63
C LYS A 117 9.15 0.87 -11.37
N ALA A 118 9.35 1.59 -10.28
CA ALA A 118 9.75 1.00 -9.01
C ALA A 118 8.58 0.33 -8.27
N TYR A 119 7.36 0.86 -8.40
CA TYR A 119 6.19 0.40 -7.64
C TYR A 119 5.39 -0.71 -8.32
N VAL A 120 5.34 -0.76 -9.66
CA VAL A 120 4.62 -1.82 -10.40
C VAL A 120 5.10 -3.24 -10.04
N PRO A 121 6.40 -3.53 -9.92
CA PRO A 121 6.87 -4.85 -9.46
C PRO A 121 6.43 -5.22 -8.04
N LEU A 122 6.20 -4.22 -7.18
CA LEU A 122 5.69 -4.43 -5.82
C LEU A 122 4.20 -4.79 -5.86
N LEU A 123 3.42 -4.13 -6.71
CA LEU A 123 2.03 -4.49 -6.97
C LEU A 123 1.91 -5.93 -7.53
N GLN A 124 2.72 -6.29 -8.53
CA GLN A 124 2.76 -7.67 -9.05
C GLN A 124 3.12 -8.68 -7.96
N SER A 125 4.05 -8.33 -7.07
CA SER A 125 4.44 -9.19 -5.95
C SER A 125 3.32 -9.35 -4.93
N ALA A 126 2.53 -8.31 -4.69
CA ALA A 126 1.34 -8.39 -3.86
C ALA A 126 0.30 -9.33 -4.46
N PHE A 127 0.03 -9.26 -5.77
CA PHE A 127 -0.89 -10.21 -6.43
C PHE A 127 -0.37 -11.64 -6.39
N ARG A 128 0.92 -11.88 -6.61
CA ARG A 128 1.49 -13.24 -6.51
C ARG A 128 1.34 -13.83 -5.10
N LEU A 129 1.62 -13.04 -4.06
CA LEU A 129 1.48 -13.47 -2.67
C LEU A 129 0.01 -13.54 -2.23
N GLY A 130 -0.85 -12.73 -2.84
CA GLY A 130 -2.27 -12.64 -2.51
C GLY A 130 -3.07 -13.90 -2.84
N LEU A 131 -2.54 -14.78 -3.70
CA LEU A 131 -3.13 -16.11 -3.97
C LEU A 131 -3.24 -16.96 -2.70
N SER A 132 -2.33 -16.75 -1.74
CA SER A 132 -2.34 -17.39 -0.43
C SER A 132 -2.77 -16.46 0.71
N CYS A 133 -2.81 -15.15 0.46
CA CYS A 133 -3.09 -14.10 1.45
C CYS A 133 -4.14 -13.12 0.90
N PRO A 134 -5.45 -13.41 1.03
CA PRO A 134 -6.51 -12.61 0.41
C PRO A 134 -6.46 -11.12 0.74
N SER A 135 -6.10 -10.75 1.98
CA SER A 135 -5.98 -9.34 2.39
C SER A 135 -4.94 -8.54 1.60
N LEU A 136 -3.91 -9.21 1.05
CA LEU A 136 -2.91 -8.59 0.21
C LEU A 136 -3.38 -8.49 -1.25
N ALA A 137 -4.19 -9.45 -1.71
CA ALA A 137 -4.88 -9.35 -2.99
C ALA A 137 -5.86 -8.16 -3.00
N ASP A 138 -6.67 -8.02 -1.95
CA ASP A 138 -7.59 -6.90 -1.75
C ASP A 138 -6.85 -5.57 -1.77
N ALA A 139 -5.74 -5.46 -1.02
CA ALA A 139 -4.90 -4.26 -1.03
C ALA A 139 -4.29 -3.95 -2.41
N GLY A 140 -3.96 -4.98 -3.20
CA GLY A 140 -3.50 -4.84 -4.57
C GLY A 140 -4.60 -4.32 -5.51
N LEU A 141 -5.82 -4.85 -5.39
CA LEU A 141 -6.97 -4.42 -6.18
C LEU A 141 -7.37 -2.98 -5.83
N ASP A 142 -7.50 -2.66 -4.53
CA ASP A 142 -7.77 -1.31 -4.04
C ASP A 142 -6.76 -0.29 -4.60
N ALA A 143 -5.47 -0.65 -4.59
CA ALA A 143 -4.41 0.20 -5.12
C ALA A 143 -4.50 0.36 -6.63
N LEU A 144 -4.73 -0.73 -7.37
CA LEU A 144 -4.88 -0.68 -8.82
C LEU A 144 -6.08 0.18 -9.23
N GLU A 145 -7.23 0.05 -8.56
CA GLU A 145 -8.42 0.87 -8.81
C GLU A 145 -8.17 2.36 -8.54
N ASP A 146 -7.53 2.69 -7.41
CA ASP A 146 -7.16 4.06 -7.04
C ASP A 146 -6.18 4.67 -8.07
N TRP A 147 -5.21 3.89 -8.53
CA TRP A 147 -4.25 4.35 -9.54
C TRP A 147 -4.90 4.55 -10.90
N SER A 148 -5.72 3.59 -11.35
CA SER A 148 -6.40 3.64 -12.64
C SER A 148 -7.44 4.76 -12.74
N SER A 149 -8.09 5.12 -11.63
CA SER A 149 -9.09 6.20 -11.60
C SER A 149 -8.49 7.61 -11.49
N ARG A 150 -7.30 7.76 -10.89
CA ARG A 150 -6.69 9.06 -10.61
C ARG A 150 -5.49 9.42 -11.49
N ILE A 151 -4.76 8.43 -12.00
CA ILE A 151 -3.62 8.64 -12.90
C ILE A 151 -4.14 8.74 -14.34
N CYS A 152 -3.63 9.72 -15.10
CA CYS A 152 -4.00 9.89 -16.50
C CYS A 152 -3.80 8.57 -17.29
N PRO A 153 -4.79 8.11 -18.09
CA PRO A 153 -4.71 6.83 -18.80
C PRO A 153 -3.42 6.67 -19.61
N SER A 154 -2.94 7.71 -20.29
CA SER A 154 -1.71 7.66 -21.09
C SER A 154 -0.45 7.29 -20.29
N LYS A 155 -0.42 7.62 -18.99
CA LYS A 155 0.70 7.26 -18.09
C LYS A 155 0.57 5.85 -17.54
N MET A 156 -0.66 5.36 -17.35
CA MET A 156 -0.93 4.03 -16.79
C MET A 156 -0.87 2.92 -17.86
N GLN A 157 -1.30 3.23 -19.09
CA GLN A 157 -1.39 2.29 -20.22
C GLN A 157 -0.16 1.39 -20.42
N PRO A 158 1.09 1.92 -20.41
CA PRO A 158 2.28 1.10 -20.63
C PRO A 158 2.51 -0.01 -19.57
N TYR A 159 1.93 0.13 -18.38
CA TYR A 159 2.14 -0.78 -17.26
C TYR A 159 1.06 -1.88 -17.18
N TYR A 160 -0.09 -1.72 -17.84
CA TYR A 160 -1.13 -2.75 -17.81
C TYR A 160 -0.66 -4.08 -18.41
N LYS A 161 0.18 -4.04 -19.43
CA LYS A 161 0.77 -5.27 -20.02
C LYS A 161 1.56 -6.10 -18.99
N ASP A 162 2.11 -5.46 -17.97
CA ASP A 162 2.89 -6.11 -16.92
C ASP A 162 1.98 -6.47 -15.73
N ILE A 163 1.01 -5.62 -15.39
CA ILE A 163 0.11 -5.81 -14.25
C ILE A 163 -0.91 -6.92 -14.53
N LEU A 164 -1.61 -6.88 -15.67
CA LEU A 164 -2.76 -7.75 -15.94
C LEU A 164 -2.42 -9.25 -15.87
N PRO A 165 -1.28 -9.75 -16.40
CA PRO A 165 -0.94 -11.17 -16.29
C PRO A 165 -0.80 -11.66 -14.85
N SER A 166 -0.50 -10.78 -13.89
CA SER A 166 -0.42 -11.17 -12.47
C SER A 166 -1.77 -11.51 -11.84
N LEU A 167 -2.89 -11.19 -12.52
CA LEU A 167 -4.25 -11.50 -12.10
C LEU A 167 -4.75 -12.85 -12.63
N ASP A 168 -4.08 -13.46 -13.61
CA ASP A 168 -4.53 -14.70 -14.26
C ASP A 168 -4.75 -15.85 -13.27
N GLY A 169 -3.93 -15.92 -12.21
CA GLY A 169 -4.07 -16.92 -11.14
C GLY A 169 -5.39 -16.84 -10.37
N TYR A 170 -6.01 -15.65 -10.28
CA TYR A 170 -7.30 -15.44 -9.62
C TYR A 170 -8.48 -15.81 -10.52
N LEU A 171 -8.32 -15.68 -11.84
CA LEU A 171 -9.35 -16.01 -12.84
C LEU A 171 -9.40 -17.51 -13.16
N THR A 172 -8.27 -18.21 -13.03
CA THR A 172 -8.15 -19.64 -13.34
C THR A 172 -8.45 -20.54 -12.14
N SER A 173 -8.16 -20.10 -10.91
CA SER A 173 -8.52 -20.82 -9.68
C SER A 173 -10.03 -20.80 -9.40
N SER A 174 -10.71 -19.72 -9.77
CA SER A 174 -12.17 -19.60 -9.66
C SER A 174 -12.92 -20.48 -10.66
N SER A 175 -12.35 -20.77 -11.84
CA SER A 175 -12.94 -21.67 -12.84
C SER A 175 -12.67 -23.16 -12.58
N SER A 176 -11.66 -23.50 -11.78
CA SER A 176 -11.36 -24.89 -11.35
C SER A 176 -12.06 -25.31 -10.05
N SER A 177 -12.75 -24.37 -9.37
CA SER A 177 -13.55 -24.64 -8.17
C SER A 177 -14.90 -25.32 -8.45
N GLY A 178 -15.14 -25.78 -9.69
CA GLY A 178 -16.30 -26.57 -10.09
C GLY A 178 -16.21 -28.07 -9.81
N ASN A 179 -15.08 -28.59 -9.31
CA ASN A 179 -14.98 -29.97 -8.84
C ASN A 179 -14.27 -30.00 -7.49
N GLY A 180 -15.04 -30.34 -6.45
CA GLY A 180 -14.58 -30.32 -5.07
C GLY A 180 -13.45 -31.31 -4.81
N GLU A 181 -12.36 -30.80 -4.24
CA GLU A 181 -11.53 -31.54 -3.29
C GLU A 181 -10.89 -30.52 -2.35
N TYR A 182 -11.41 -30.47 -1.12
CA TYR A 182 -10.78 -29.77 -0.01
C TYR A 182 -9.38 -30.36 0.21
N ARG A 183 -8.34 -29.67 -0.25
CA ARG A 183 -6.97 -29.94 0.20
C ARG A 183 -6.86 -29.51 1.66
N LYS A 184 -7.12 -30.47 2.53
CA LYS A 184 -6.79 -30.45 3.95
C LYS A 184 -5.29 -30.23 4.08
N CYS A 185 -4.86 -29.05 4.52
CA CYS A 185 -3.49 -28.81 4.93
C CYS A 185 -3.17 -29.71 6.12
N THR A 186 -2.55 -30.87 5.87
CA THR A 186 -1.99 -31.72 6.91
C THR A 186 -0.73 -31.07 7.44
N PHE A 187 -0.82 -30.46 8.63
CA PHE A 187 0.34 -30.10 9.42
C PHE A 187 1.14 -31.37 9.77
N PHE A 188 2.43 -31.31 9.53
CA PHE A 188 3.42 -32.25 10.07
C PHE A 188 3.31 -32.28 11.60
N SER A 189 3.06 -33.46 12.18
CA SER A 189 3.40 -33.74 13.57
C SER A 189 4.56 -34.75 13.58
N LYS A 190 5.73 -34.30 14.00
CA LYS A 190 6.79 -35.19 14.48
C LYS A 190 6.34 -35.81 15.81
N GLY A 191 6.64 -37.08 16.01
CA GLY A 191 6.44 -37.77 17.29
C GLY A 191 6.70 -39.26 17.16
N GLY A 192 7.97 -39.64 17.32
CA GLY A 192 8.47 -41.01 17.45
C GLY A 192 9.88 -40.93 18.01
#